data_AF-A0A357D5E6-F1
#
_entry.id   AF-A0A357D5E6-F1
#
_cell.length_a   1.000
_cell.length_b   1.000
_cell.length_c   1.000
_cell.angle_alpha   90.00
_cell.angle_beta   90.00
_cell.angle_gamma   90.00
#
_symmetry.space_group_name_H-M   'P 1'
#
loop_
_entity.id
_entity.type
_entity.pdbx_description
1 polymer ?
#
loop_
_entity_poly.entity_id
_entity_poly.type
_entity_poly.pdbx_seq_one_letter_code
_entity_poly.pdbx_strand_id
1 'polypeptide(L)'
;QQLRDEAHRFALTFHRARRKKQSFTSGLDQIKGIGPKRKKALLHKFGSLQKIRAASLEELLTVEGMTATAARAVLEGLQETE
;
A
#
# COMPACT_ATOMS: atom_id res chain seq x y z
N GLN A 1 22.79 36.42 -13.52
CA GLN A 1 22.42 35.63 -12.32
C GLN A 1 21.18 34.78 -12.66
N GLN A 2 21.35 33.61 -13.31
CA GLN A 2 20.26 32.67 -13.65
C GLN A 2 20.58 31.22 -13.26
N LEU A 3 21.73 30.99 -12.61
CA LEU A 3 22.24 29.65 -12.31
C LEU A 3 21.90 29.19 -10.87
N ARG A 4 20.92 29.82 -10.23
CA ARG A 4 20.58 29.59 -8.82
C ARG A 4 19.20 28.98 -8.59
N ASP A 5 18.47 28.50 -9.60
CA ASP A 5 17.10 27.98 -9.36
C ASP A 5 16.85 26.53 -9.81
N GLU A 6 17.82 25.85 -10.43
CA GLU A 6 17.61 24.48 -10.93
C GLU A 6 18.12 23.38 -9.99
N ALA A 7 19.08 23.67 -9.11
CA ALA A 7 19.57 22.72 -8.11
C ALA A 7 18.54 22.44 -7.00
N HIS A 8 17.60 23.36 -6.76
CA HIS A 8 16.50 23.15 -5.81
C HIS A 8 15.40 22.24 -6.34
N ARG A 9 15.20 22.16 -7.66
CA ARG A 9 14.12 21.36 -8.25
C ARG A 9 14.43 19.86 -8.30
N PHE A 10 15.71 19.47 -8.25
CA PHE A 10 16.14 18.08 -8.28
C PHE A 10 16.27 17.42 -6.90
N ALA A 11 16.42 18.19 -5.83
CA ALA A 11 16.63 17.63 -4.49
C ALA A 11 15.33 17.12 -3.82
N LEU A 12 14.15 17.63 -4.21
CA LEU A 12 12.89 17.30 -3.52
C LEU A 12 12.17 16.06 -4.09
N THR A 13 12.56 15.59 -5.28
CA THR A 13 11.91 14.45 -5.95
C THR A 13 12.41 13.11 -5.43
N PHE A 14 13.66 13.03 -4.95
CA PHE A 14 14.25 11.78 -4.46
C PHE A 14 13.74 11.35 -3.08
N HIS A 15 13.26 12.28 -2.24
CA HIS A 15 12.70 11.94 -0.92
C HIS A 15 11.21 11.55 -0.93
N ARG A 16 10.45 11.91 -1.98
CA ARG A 16 9.04 11.49 -2.10
C ARG A 16 8.90 9.99 -2.40
N ALA A 17 9.81 9.41 -3.18
CA ALA A 17 9.80 7.98 -3.48
C ALA A 17 10.04 7.11 -2.23
N ARG A 18 10.93 7.54 -1.32
CA ARG A 18 11.26 6.81 -0.10
C ARG A 18 10.12 6.81 0.92
N ARG A 19 9.37 7.92 1.06
CA ARG A 19 8.17 7.96 1.92
C ARG A 19 7.03 7.11 1.39
N LYS A 20 6.78 7.11 0.07
CA LYS A 20 5.78 6.22 -0.54
C LYS A 20 6.09 4.75 -0.20
N LYS A 21 7.36 4.33 -0.30
CA LYS A 21 7.80 2.96 0.03
C LYS A 21 7.57 2.54 1.49
N GLN A 22 7.75 3.43 2.46
CA GLN A 22 7.47 3.14 3.88
C GLN A 22 5.97 3.12 4.20
N SER A 23 5.18 4.02 3.61
CA SER A 23 3.71 3.94 3.71
C SER A 23 3.18 2.64 3.09
N PHE A 24 3.82 2.16 2.01
CA PHE A 24 3.38 0.93 1.34
C PHE A 24 3.54 -0.34 2.19
N THR A 25 4.49 -0.36 3.12
CA THR A 25 4.63 -1.49 4.05
C THR A 25 3.67 -1.34 5.23
N SER A 26 3.50 -0.14 5.77
CA SER A 26 2.79 0.08 7.04
C SER A 26 1.28 -0.17 6.99
N GLY A 27 0.62 0.04 5.85
CA GLY A 27 -0.85 -0.03 5.77
C GLY A 27 -1.39 -1.43 6.05
N LEU A 28 -0.79 -2.47 5.45
CA LEU A 28 -1.20 -3.87 5.70
C LEU A 28 -0.60 -4.44 6.99
N ASP A 29 0.54 -3.92 7.44
CA ASP A 29 1.20 -4.41 8.67
C ASP A 29 0.43 -4.02 9.94
N GLN A 30 -0.35 -2.93 9.89
CA GLN A 30 -1.21 -2.51 10.99
C GLN A 30 -2.50 -3.32 11.11
N ILE A 31 -2.85 -4.12 10.09
CA ILE A 31 -4.11 -4.86 10.03
C ILE A 31 -3.95 -6.19 10.77
N LYS A 32 -4.59 -6.26 11.94
CA LYS A 32 -4.58 -7.46 12.79
C LYS A 32 -5.20 -8.65 12.03
N GLY A 33 -4.42 -9.73 11.87
CA GLY A 33 -4.85 -10.94 11.14
C GLY A 33 -4.29 -11.05 9.72
N ILE A 34 -3.60 -10.02 9.22
CA ILE A 34 -2.87 -10.05 7.96
C ILE A 34 -1.39 -10.34 8.22
N GLY A 35 -1.03 -11.62 8.15
CA GLY A 35 0.36 -12.06 8.23
C GLY A 35 1.15 -11.81 6.94
N PRO A 36 2.48 -12.01 6.98
CA PRO A 36 3.37 -11.76 5.85
C PRO A 36 3.03 -12.60 4.59
N LYS A 37 2.52 -13.83 4.77
CA LYS A 37 2.07 -14.69 3.66
C LYS A 37 0.91 -14.05 2.88
N ARG A 38 -0.12 -13.60 3.61
CA ARG A 38 -1.30 -12.93 3.04
C ARG A 38 -0.95 -11.61 2.38
N LYS A 39 -0.10 -10.80 3.04
CA LYS A 39 0.42 -9.55 2.49
C LYS A 39 1.16 -9.77 1.17
N LYS A 40 2.05 -10.77 1.10
CA LYS A 40 2.78 -11.08 -0.12
C LYS A 40 1.85 -11.55 -1.24
N ALA A 41 0.85 -12.37 -0.92
CA ALA A 41 -0.15 -12.82 -1.89
C ALA A 41 -1.00 -11.66 -2.43
N LEU A 42 -1.42 -10.74 -1.56
CA LEU A 42 -2.13 -9.51 -1.94
C LEU A 42 -1.26 -8.62 -2.84
N LEU A 43 -0.02 -8.35 -2.45
CA LEU A 43 0.91 -7.55 -3.25
C LEU A 43 1.25 -8.24 -4.58
N HIS A 44 1.34 -9.56 -4.62
CA HIS A 44 1.58 -10.30 -5.85
C HIS A 44 0.39 -10.23 -6.82
N LYS A 45 -0.84 -10.33 -6.31
CA LYS A 45 -2.06 -10.27 -7.13
C LYS A 45 -2.38 -8.86 -7.61
N PHE A 46 -2.34 -7.89 -6.70
CA PHE A 46 -2.79 -6.52 -6.97
C PHE A 46 -1.64 -5.57 -7.33
N GLY A 47 -0.40 -5.88 -6.96
CA GLY A 47 0.79 -5.07 -7.26
C GLY A 47 0.99 -3.83 -6.37
N SER A 48 -0.08 -3.20 -5.87
CA SER A 48 0.03 -2.01 -5.02
C SER A 48 -1.11 -1.89 -4.02
N LEU A 49 -0.89 -1.18 -2.91
CA LEU A 49 -1.94 -0.91 -1.91
C LEU A 49 -3.11 -0.12 -2.44
N GLN A 50 -2.89 0.79 -3.40
CA GLN A 50 -3.98 1.53 -4.02
C GLN A 50 -4.92 0.59 -4.77
N LYS A 51 -4.36 -0.40 -5.49
CA LYS A 51 -5.15 -1.44 -6.14
C LYS A 51 -5.83 -2.36 -5.13
N ILE A 52 -5.19 -2.71 -4.02
CA ILE A 52 -5.80 -3.50 -2.94
C ILE A 52 -6.97 -2.75 -2.30
N ARG A 53 -6.83 -1.44 -2.09
CA ARG A 53 -7.88 -0.57 -1.54
C ARG A 53 -9.08 -0.43 -2.48
N ALA A 54 -8.82 -0.39 -3.79
CA ALA A 54 -9.85 -0.32 -4.81
C ALA A 54 -10.46 -1.69 -5.14
N ALA A 55 -9.86 -2.79 -4.67
CA ALA A 55 -10.33 -4.13 -4.93
C ALA A 55 -11.63 -4.41 -4.18
N SER A 56 -12.47 -5.27 -4.75
CA SER A 56 -13.69 -5.72 -4.07
C SER A 56 -13.38 -6.81 -3.04
N LEU A 57 -14.32 -7.04 -2.11
CA LEU A 57 -14.21 -8.12 -1.13
C LEU A 57 -14.03 -9.48 -1.82
N GLU A 58 -14.72 -9.71 -2.94
CA GLU A 58 -14.65 -10.93 -3.73
C GLU A 58 -13.25 -11.11 -4.33
N GLU A 59 -12.66 -10.06 -4.89
CA GLU A 59 -11.30 -10.11 -5.43
C GLU A 59 -10.27 -10.41 -4.33
N LEU A 60 -10.44 -9.84 -3.13
CA LEU A 60 -9.57 -10.15 -2.00
C LEU A 60 -9.72 -11.59 -1.53
N LEU A 61 -10.93 -12.15 -1.59
CA LEU A 61 -11.22 -13.55 -1.27
C LEU A 61 -10.57 -14.52 -2.27
N THR A 62 -10.37 -14.11 -3.51
CA THR A 62 -9.66 -14.93 -4.51
C THR A 62 -8.14 -15.04 -4.27
N VAL A 63 -7.60 -14.41 -3.22
CA VAL A 63 -6.19 -14.48 -2.85
C VAL A 63 -5.94 -15.71 -1.99
N GLU A 64 -4.85 -16.42 -2.26
CA GLU A 64 -4.50 -17.62 -1.51
C GLU A 64 -4.39 -17.35 0.00
N GLY A 65 -5.14 -18.12 0.78
CA GLY A 65 -5.15 -18.03 2.24
C GLY A 65 -5.95 -16.86 2.81
N MET A 66 -6.69 -16.12 1.98
CA MET A 66 -7.60 -15.08 2.44
C MET A 66 -8.93 -15.66 2.91
N THR A 67 -9.47 -15.07 3.97
CA THR A 67 -10.80 -15.39 4.51
C THR A 67 -11.66 -14.14 4.46
N ALA A 68 -12.98 -14.29 4.55
CA ALA A 68 -13.91 -13.15 4.53
C ALA A 68 -13.58 -12.14 5.63
N THR A 69 -13.22 -12.61 6.82
CA THR A 69 -12.80 -11.76 7.94
C THR A 69 -11.51 -11.00 7.62
N ALA A 70 -10.50 -11.67 7.05
CA ALA A 70 -9.24 -11.04 6.70
C ALA A 70 -9.41 -10.02 5.56
N ALA A 71 -10.20 -10.34 4.54
CA ALA A 71 -10.48 -9.46 3.43
C ALA A 71 -11.25 -8.20 3.87
N ARG A 72 -12.24 -8.34 4.77
CA ARG A 72 -12.92 -7.20 5.38
C ARG A 72 -11.98 -6.32 6.20
N ALA A 73 -11.16 -6.93 7.06
CA ALA A 73 -10.18 -6.20 7.85
C ALA A 73 -9.20 -5.40 6.98
N VAL A 74 -8.84 -5.93 5.80
CA VAL A 74 -8.03 -5.21 4.81
C VAL A 74 -8.76 -3.99 4.25
N LEU A 75 -10.02 -4.15 3.85
CA LEU A 75 -10.81 -3.02 3.33
C LEU A 75 -10.99 -1.94 4.38
N GLU A 76 -11.41 -2.33 5.58
CA GLU A 76 -11.68 -1.44 6.71
C GLU A 76 -10.40 -0.72 7.17
N GLY A 77 -9.33 -1.48 7.44
CA GLY A 77 -8.06 -0.92 7.89
C GLY A 77 -7.33 -0.06 6.84
N LEU A 78 -7.68 -0.21 5.55
CA LEU A 78 -7.22 0.71 4.53
C LEU A 78 -8.15 1.92 4.38
N GLN A 79 -9.45 1.80 4.56
CA GLN A 79 -10.40 2.93 4.45
C GLN A 79 -10.19 3.98 5.54
N GLU A 80 -9.75 3.59 6.74
CA GLU A 80 -9.63 4.46 7.92
C GLU A 80 -8.49 5.51 7.88
N THR A 81 -7.82 5.71 6.75
CA THR A 81 -6.68 6.65 6.61
C THR A 81 -7.06 8.06 6.12
N GLU A 82 -8.29 8.53 6.36
CA GLU A 82 -8.69 9.94 6.12
C GLU A 82 -8.31 10.85 7.28
#